data_AF-C9MUG1-F1
#
_entry.id   AF-C9MUG1-F1
#
_cell.length_a   1.000
_cell.length_b   1.000
_cell.length_c   1.000
_cell.angle_alpha   90.00
_cell.angle_beta   90.00
_cell.angle_gamma   90.00
#
_symmetry.space_group_name_H-M   'P 1'
#
loop_
_entity.id
_entity.type
_entity.pdbx_description
1 polymer ?
#
loop_
_entity_poly.entity_id
_entity_poly.type
_entity_poly.pdbx_seq_one_letter_code
_entity_poly.pdbx_strand_id
1 'polypeptide(L)'
;MILLTISCGKDAAAKRMFEEHMKIIQSGDMNKIKKWDATMNTPEIGIVLEGFKKITYKINKVETKDKTATINVTIKYPDYSIFGNEFHNMITEKYKSSNISSKAEVNKIVIQEATKFFNEKIKENKLSYSEKTIDVILEKQGNNWVLLGEKNLELISILTLGLDK
;
A
#
# COMPACT_ATOMS: atom_id res chain seq x y z
N MET A 1 -36.23 23.45 3.38
CA MET A 1 -35.00 23.89 4.08
C MET A 1 -34.12 22.67 4.26
N ILE A 2 -33.15 22.46 3.36
CA ILE A 2 -32.21 21.35 3.47
C ILE A 2 -31.23 21.74 4.57
N LEU A 3 -31.28 21.05 5.71
CA LEU A 3 -30.29 21.15 6.78
C LEU A 3 -28.96 20.63 6.24
N LEU A 4 -28.17 21.50 5.61
CA LEU A 4 -26.73 21.33 5.46
C LEU A 4 -26.13 21.50 6.84
N THR A 5 -26.18 20.44 7.64
CA THR A 5 -25.48 20.40 8.92
C THR A 5 -23.99 20.58 8.66
N ILE A 6 -23.38 21.38 9.51
CA ILE A 6 -21.99 21.82 9.45
C ILE A 6 -21.09 20.63 9.80
N SER A 7 -20.99 19.66 8.89
CA SER A 7 -20.07 18.52 8.97
C SER A 7 -18.64 18.89 8.53
N CYS A 8 -18.48 20.10 7.98
CA CYS A 8 -17.27 20.57 7.30
C CYS A 8 -15.99 20.41 8.13
N GLY A 9 -16.06 20.52 9.47
CA GLY A 9 -14.89 20.36 10.35
C GLY A 9 -14.46 18.91 10.61
N LYS A 10 -15.42 17.98 10.80
CA LYS A 10 -15.12 16.58 11.12
C LYS A 10 -14.67 15.81 9.89
N ASP A 11 -15.37 16.01 8.77
CA ASP A 11 -15.00 15.41 7.48
C ASP A 11 -13.63 15.91 7.02
N ALA A 12 -13.34 17.21 7.19
CA ALA A 12 -12.02 17.77 6.86
C ALA A 12 -10.89 17.15 7.69
N ALA A 13 -11.12 16.87 8.98
CA ALA A 13 -10.12 16.23 9.83
C ALA A 13 -9.84 14.78 9.42
N ALA A 14 -10.88 13.99 9.16
CA ALA A 14 -10.74 12.61 8.68
C ALA A 14 -10.05 12.56 7.32
N LYS A 15 -10.48 13.43 6.39
CA LYS A 15 -9.85 13.60 5.07
C LYS A 15 -8.36 13.90 5.19
N ARG A 16 -8.00 14.90 6.01
CA ARG A 16 -6.61 15.32 6.19
C ARG A 16 -5.73 14.19 6.74
N MET A 17 -6.23 13.45 7.73
CA MET A 17 -5.51 12.30 8.29
C MET A 17 -5.22 11.22 7.23
N PHE A 18 -6.19 10.89 6.39
CA PHE A 18 -5.97 9.96 5.28
C PHE A 18 -4.96 10.49 4.26
N GLU A 19 -5.04 11.78 3.89
CA GLU A 19 -4.08 12.39 2.97
C GLU A 19 -2.66 12.41 3.55
N GLU A 20 -2.51 12.61 4.86
CA GLU A 20 -1.22 12.52 5.56
C GLU A 20 -0.65 11.09 5.52
N HIS A 21 -1.47 10.06 5.76
CA HIS A 21 -1.05 8.67 5.64
C HIS A 21 -0.65 8.30 4.21
N MET A 22 -1.46 8.71 3.22
CA MET A 22 -1.13 8.47 1.81
C MET A 22 0.16 9.18 1.39
N LYS A 23 0.45 10.40 1.90
CA LYS A 23 1.73 11.07 1.67
C LYS A 23 2.91 10.30 2.26
N ILE A 24 2.74 9.66 3.41
CA ILE A 24 3.79 8.81 4.01
C ILE A 24 4.05 7.61 3.10
N ILE A 25 3.00 6.92 2.65
CA ILE A 25 3.11 5.80 1.71
C ILE A 25 3.78 6.25 0.41
N GLN A 26 3.25 7.28 -0.25
CA GLN A 26 3.74 7.83 -1.52
C GLN A 26 5.17 8.38 -1.45
N SER A 27 5.71 8.61 -0.25
CA SER A 27 7.12 8.99 -0.12
C SER A 27 8.08 7.84 -0.47
N GLY A 28 7.64 6.58 -0.34
CA GLY A 28 8.50 5.40 -0.43
C GLY A 28 9.64 5.39 0.61
N ASP A 29 9.55 6.22 1.65
CA ASP A 29 10.57 6.36 2.69
C ASP A 29 10.27 5.39 3.83
N MET A 30 11.06 4.31 3.89
CA MET A 30 10.95 3.28 4.93
C MET A 30 11.00 3.86 6.35
N ASN A 31 11.77 4.93 6.58
CA ASN A 31 11.86 5.54 7.91
C ASN A 31 10.58 6.26 8.32
N LYS A 32 9.84 6.83 7.36
CA LYS A 32 8.51 7.44 7.63
C LYS A 32 7.46 6.35 7.79
N ILE A 33 7.48 5.34 6.93
CA ILE A 33 6.52 4.22 6.95
C ILE A 33 6.60 3.47 8.28
N LYS A 34 7.79 3.04 8.73
CA LYS A 34 7.93 2.31 10.01
C LYS A 34 7.59 3.11 11.26
N LYS A 35 7.68 4.45 11.19
CA LYS A 35 7.26 5.36 12.27
C LYS A 35 5.75 5.51 12.32
N TRP A 36 5.11 5.47 11.15
CA TRP A 36 3.66 5.52 11.00
C TRP A 36 3.03 4.19 11.41
N ASP A 37 3.56 3.07 10.92
CA ASP A 37 3.13 1.73 11.27
C ASP A 37 4.36 0.82 11.48
N ALA A 38 4.61 0.47 12.74
CA ALA A 38 5.73 -0.37 13.13
C ALA A 38 5.60 -1.81 12.61
N THR A 39 4.38 -2.26 12.28
CA THR A 39 4.15 -3.60 11.71
C THR A 39 4.70 -3.73 10.30
N MET A 40 4.87 -2.61 9.59
CA MET A 40 5.50 -2.55 8.27
C MET A 40 7.04 -2.61 8.32
N ASN A 41 7.64 -2.77 9.50
CA ASN A 41 9.10 -2.89 9.65
C ASN A 41 9.60 -4.30 9.30
N THR A 42 9.34 -4.75 8.07
CA THR A 42 9.75 -6.07 7.56
C THR A 42 10.66 -5.92 6.33
N PRO A 43 11.47 -6.92 5.97
CA PRO A 43 12.31 -6.85 4.78
C PRO A 43 11.51 -6.76 3.46
N GLU A 44 10.32 -7.36 3.40
CA GLU A 44 9.45 -7.44 2.22
C GLU A 44 8.95 -6.08 1.76
N ILE A 45 8.81 -5.11 2.68
CA ILE A 45 8.36 -3.76 2.33
C ILE A 45 9.28 -3.11 1.29
N GLY A 46 10.57 -3.46 1.29
CA GLY A 46 11.55 -2.96 0.33
C GLY A 46 11.20 -3.26 -1.12
N ILE A 47 10.42 -4.33 -1.37
CA ILE A 47 9.95 -4.73 -2.71
C ILE A 47 8.99 -3.69 -3.29
N VAL A 48 8.18 -3.03 -2.44
CA VAL A 48 7.08 -2.16 -2.89
C VAL A 48 7.35 -0.66 -2.73
N LEU A 49 8.44 -0.25 -2.07
CA LEU A 49 8.73 1.17 -1.77
C LEU A 49 8.75 2.08 -3.01
N GLU A 50 9.40 1.66 -4.09
CA GLU A 50 9.40 2.46 -5.33
C GLU A 50 8.02 2.43 -6.03
N GLY A 51 7.26 1.35 -5.87
CA GLY A 51 5.89 1.24 -6.36
C GLY A 51 4.94 2.18 -5.62
N PHE A 52 5.12 2.36 -4.31
CA PHE A 52 4.33 3.30 -3.51
C PHE A 52 4.41 4.73 -4.03
N LYS A 53 5.58 5.16 -4.52
CA LYS A 53 5.76 6.49 -5.13
C LYS A 53 4.92 6.71 -6.39
N LYS A 54 4.41 5.63 -6.99
CA LYS A 54 3.58 5.66 -8.20
C LYS A 54 2.09 5.51 -7.88
N ILE A 55 1.72 5.26 -6.63
CA ILE A 55 0.32 5.24 -6.22
C ILE A 55 -0.26 6.65 -6.37
N THR A 56 -1.44 6.74 -6.96
CA THR A 56 -2.25 7.96 -7.02
C THR A 56 -3.64 7.65 -6.51
N TYR A 57 -4.33 8.65 -5.98
CA TYR A 57 -5.68 8.47 -5.47
C TYR A 57 -6.52 9.72 -5.68
N LYS A 58 -7.84 9.50 -5.71
CA LYS A 58 -8.86 10.54 -5.73
C LYS A 58 -9.89 10.22 -4.66
N ILE A 59 -10.02 11.09 -3.66
CA ILE A 59 -11.10 11.00 -2.68
C ILE A 59 -12.38 11.45 -3.38
N ASN A 60 -13.38 10.56 -3.41
CA ASN A 60 -14.67 10.83 -4.03
C ASN A 60 -15.65 11.39 -3.01
N LYS A 61 -15.64 10.84 -1.79
CA LYS A 61 -16.55 11.23 -0.71
C LYS A 61 -15.94 10.95 0.65
N VAL A 62 -16.27 11.79 1.63
CA VAL A 62 -15.99 11.56 3.04
C VAL A 62 -17.32 11.68 3.79
N GLU A 63 -17.62 10.68 4.62
CA GLU A 63 -18.76 10.72 5.53
C GLU A 63 -18.31 10.41 6.95
N THR A 64 -18.55 11.32 7.88
CA THR A 64 -18.34 11.08 9.31
C THR A 64 -19.66 10.79 10.02
N LYS A 65 -19.75 9.66 10.73
CA LYS A 65 -20.87 9.28 11.59
C LYS A 65 -20.32 8.87 12.97
N ASP A 66 -20.66 9.63 14.00
CA ASP A 66 -20.21 9.43 15.38
C ASP A 66 -18.68 9.32 15.52
N LYS A 67 -18.19 8.09 15.74
CA LYS A 67 -16.78 7.75 15.94
C LYS A 67 -16.16 7.09 14.71
N THR A 68 -16.86 7.06 13.58
CA THR A 68 -16.40 6.43 12.34
C THR A 68 -16.42 7.43 11.20
N ALA A 69 -15.38 7.41 10.37
CA ALA A 69 -15.38 8.11 9.10
C ALA A 69 -15.14 7.11 7.97
N THR A 70 -15.94 7.20 6.91
CA THR A 70 -15.78 6.43 5.68
C THR A 70 -15.24 7.35 4.59
N ILE A 71 -14.12 6.96 4.00
CA ILE A 71 -13.47 7.67 2.91
C ILE A 71 -13.61 6.81 1.66
N ASN A 72 -14.55 7.18 0.79
CA ASN A 72 -14.65 6.56 -0.52
C ASN A 72 -13.55 7.15 -1.41
N VAL A 73 -12.65 6.27 -1.88
CA VAL A 73 -11.44 6.67 -2.60
C VAL A 73 -11.19 5.75 -3.78
N THR A 74 -10.91 6.33 -4.93
CA THR A 74 -10.37 5.61 -6.09
C THR A 74 -8.85 5.64 -6.01
N ILE A 75 -8.21 4.46 -6.01
CA ILE A 75 -6.76 4.30 -5.91
C ILE A 75 -6.26 3.62 -7.18
N LYS A 76 -5.29 4.24 -7.84
CA LYS A 76 -4.55 3.68 -8.97
C LYS A 76 -3.13 3.36 -8.52
N TYR A 77 -2.71 2.12 -8.72
CA TYR A 77 -1.47 1.57 -8.18
C TYR A 77 -0.78 0.65 -9.20
N PRO A 78 0.56 0.53 -9.18
CA PRO A 78 1.26 -0.47 -9.97
C PRO A 78 0.76 -1.88 -9.64
N ASP A 79 0.56 -2.71 -10.67
CA ASP A 79 0.21 -4.11 -10.49
C ASP A 79 1.42 -4.99 -10.81
N TYR A 80 2.01 -5.58 -9.76
CA TYR A 80 3.17 -6.46 -9.86
C TYR A 80 2.79 -7.90 -10.23
N SER A 81 1.52 -8.29 -10.04
CA SER A 81 1.07 -9.67 -10.31
C SER A 81 1.29 -10.09 -11.76
N ILE A 82 1.24 -9.13 -12.69
CA ILE A 82 1.47 -9.41 -14.13
C ILE A 82 2.90 -9.90 -14.43
N PHE A 83 3.86 -9.63 -13.54
CA PHE A 83 5.24 -10.10 -13.67
C PHE A 83 5.54 -11.34 -12.83
N GLY A 84 4.55 -11.90 -12.13
CA GLY A 84 4.74 -13.05 -11.24
C GLY A 84 5.40 -14.25 -11.93
N ASN A 85 4.91 -14.62 -13.12
CA ASN A 85 5.49 -15.71 -13.90
C ASN A 85 6.91 -15.40 -14.40
N GLU A 86 7.16 -14.16 -14.82
CA GLU A 86 8.48 -13.73 -15.28
C GLU A 86 9.50 -13.78 -14.13
N PHE A 87 9.12 -13.25 -12.96
CA PHE A 87 9.93 -13.28 -11.77
C PHE A 87 10.20 -14.72 -11.30
N HIS A 88 9.16 -15.57 -11.26
CA HIS A 88 9.29 -16.97 -10.88
C HIS A 88 10.27 -17.72 -11.79
N ASN A 89 10.15 -17.56 -13.10
CA ASN A 89 11.06 -18.18 -14.07
C ASN A 89 12.51 -17.69 -13.90
N MET A 90 12.69 -16.38 -13.68
CA MET A 90 14.01 -15.78 -13.45
C MET A 90 14.70 -16.37 -12.21
N ILE A 91 13.98 -16.50 -11.09
CA ILE A 91 14.51 -17.12 -9.87
C ILE A 91 14.82 -18.60 -10.10
N THR A 92 13.88 -19.35 -10.67
CA THR A 92 14.04 -20.79 -10.91
C THR A 92 15.26 -21.06 -11.78
N GLU A 93 15.46 -20.33 -12.87
CA GLU A 93 16.62 -20.53 -13.75
C GLU A 93 17.93 -20.07 -13.09
N LYS A 94 17.93 -18.93 -12.39
CA LYS A 94 19.13 -18.39 -11.74
C LYS A 94 19.65 -19.29 -10.62
N TYR A 95 18.75 -19.95 -9.88
CA TYR A 95 19.09 -20.75 -8.70
C TYR A 95 18.90 -22.25 -8.90
N LYS A 96 18.61 -22.71 -10.13
CA LYS A 96 18.36 -24.13 -10.49
C LYS A 96 19.40 -25.11 -9.97
N SER A 97 20.67 -24.71 -9.98
CA SER A 97 21.84 -25.51 -9.58
C SER A 97 22.40 -25.12 -8.20
N SER A 98 21.69 -24.26 -7.46
CA SER A 98 22.17 -23.76 -6.17
C SER A 98 21.90 -24.74 -5.04
N ASN A 99 22.92 -25.02 -4.23
CA ASN A 99 22.78 -25.84 -3.02
C ASN A 99 22.30 -24.98 -1.83
N ILE A 100 21.10 -24.39 -1.95
CA ILE A 100 20.52 -23.58 -0.88
C ILE A 100 19.94 -24.52 0.19
N SER A 101 20.46 -24.45 1.41
CA SER A 101 20.18 -25.45 2.45
C SER A 101 19.14 -25.00 3.48
N SER A 102 18.66 -23.75 3.44
CA SER A 102 17.71 -23.24 4.44
C SER A 102 16.61 -22.34 3.87
N LYS A 103 15.41 -22.42 4.48
CA LYS A 103 14.27 -21.55 4.15
C LYS A 103 14.58 -20.06 4.38
N ALA A 104 15.36 -19.74 5.41
CA ALA A 104 15.75 -18.35 5.72
C ALA A 104 16.63 -17.75 4.61
N GLU A 105 17.54 -18.54 4.06
CA GLU A 105 18.39 -18.14 2.94
C GLU A 105 17.58 -17.97 1.65
N VAL A 106 16.66 -18.90 1.37
CA VAL A 106 15.71 -18.75 0.24
C VAL A 106 14.93 -17.45 0.37
N ASN A 107 14.34 -17.16 1.53
CA ASN A 107 13.55 -15.94 1.73
C ASN A 107 14.40 -14.68 1.51
N LYS A 108 15.63 -14.63 2.04
CA LYS A 108 16.53 -13.49 1.83
C LYS A 108 16.85 -13.27 0.35
N ILE A 109 17.17 -14.35 -0.37
CA ILE A 109 17.44 -14.31 -1.81
C ILE A 109 16.22 -13.79 -2.57
N VAL A 110 15.04 -14.38 -2.34
CA VAL A 110 13.81 -13.99 -3.02
C VAL A 110 13.48 -12.52 -2.80
N ILE A 111 13.60 -12.01 -1.57
CA ILE A 111 13.34 -10.60 -1.27
C ILE A 111 14.33 -9.68 -2.00
N GLN A 112 15.62 -9.99 -1.96
CA GLN A 112 16.65 -9.19 -2.64
C GLN A 112 16.43 -9.14 -4.16
N GLU A 113 16.16 -10.29 -4.78
CA GLU A 113 15.92 -10.39 -6.21
C GLU A 113 14.58 -9.74 -6.60
N ALA A 114 13.53 -9.89 -5.79
CA ALA A 114 12.24 -9.23 -6.02
C ALA A 114 12.39 -7.71 -5.99
N THR A 115 13.05 -7.17 -4.97
CA THR A 115 13.32 -5.73 -4.88
C THR A 115 14.07 -5.22 -6.11
N LYS A 116 15.10 -5.94 -6.56
CA LYS A 116 15.84 -5.54 -7.77
C LYS A 116 14.95 -5.58 -9.01
N PHE A 117 14.28 -6.71 -9.23
CA PHE A 117 13.46 -6.97 -10.41
C PHE A 117 12.33 -5.94 -10.56
N PHE A 118 11.53 -5.71 -9.53
CA PHE A 118 10.41 -4.75 -9.61
C PHE A 118 10.90 -3.31 -9.74
N ASN A 119 12.00 -2.93 -9.10
CA ASN A 119 12.60 -1.61 -9.29
C ASN A 119 13.09 -1.40 -10.72
N GLU A 120 13.61 -2.42 -11.38
CA GLU A 120 13.98 -2.37 -12.81
C GLU A 120 12.74 -2.18 -13.69
N LYS A 121 11.64 -2.92 -13.45
CA LYS A 121 10.37 -2.74 -14.18
C LYS A 121 9.82 -1.31 -14.06
N ILE A 122 9.95 -0.70 -12.88
CA ILE A 122 9.58 0.70 -12.65
C ILE A 122 10.46 1.66 -13.46
N LYS A 123 11.79 1.46 -13.44
CA LYS A 123 12.76 2.31 -14.18
C LYS A 123 12.56 2.24 -15.69
N GLU A 124 12.21 1.07 -16.21
CA GLU A 124 11.92 0.86 -17.63
C GLU A 124 10.56 1.44 -18.06
N ASN A 125 9.78 2.03 -17.14
CA ASN A 125 8.42 2.52 -17.35
C ASN A 125 7.48 1.45 -17.94
N LYS A 126 7.72 0.18 -17.62
CA LYS A 126 6.91 -0.95 -18.10
C LYS A 126 5.78 -1.32 -17.13
N LEU A 127 5.41 -0.43 -16.23
CA LEU A 127 4.39 -0.72 -15.22
C LEU A 127 3.00 -0.77 -15.83
N SER A 128 2.30 -1.87 -15.57
CA SER A 128 0.85 -1.90 -15.63
C SER A 128 0.26 -1.34 -14.34
N TYR A 129 -0.91 -0.71 -14.46
CA TYR A 129 -1.61 -0.12 -13.32
C TYR A 129 -2.99 -0.76 -13.18
N SER A 130 -3.33 -1.08 -11.93
CA SER A 130 -4.68 -1.43 -11.52
C SER A 130 -5.34 -0.22 -10.87
N GLU A 131 -6.67 -0.15 -10.96
CA GLU A 131 -7.48 0.91 -10.34
C GLU A 131 -8.64 0.27 -9.59
N LYS A 132 -8.87 0.68 -8.35
CA LYS A 132 -9.99 0.21 -7.51
C LYS A 132 -10.59 1.38 -6.76
N THR A 133 -11.92 1.36 -6.61
CA THR A 133 -12.63 2.26 -5.70
C THR A 133 -13.02 1.48 -4.46
N ILE A 134 -12.59 1.94 -3.30
CA ILE A 134 -12.77 1.28 -2.01
C ILE A 134 -13.30 2.27 -0.96
N ASP A 135 -13.87 1.73 0.11
CA ASP A 135 -14.22 2.50 1.29
C ASP A 135 -13.16 2.26 2.38
N VAL A 136 -12.44 3.32 2.75
CA VAL A 136 -11.46 3.29 3.85
C VAL A 136 -12.13 3.77 5.14
N ILE A 137 -12.08 2.95 6.17
CA ILE A 137 -12.70 3.20 7.47
C ILE A 137 -11.66 3.73 8.45
N LEU A 138 -11.92 4.93 8.98
CA LEU A 138 -11.18 5.51 10.09
C LEU A 138 -12.03 5.50 11.36
N GLU A 139 -11.39 5.27 12.50
CA GLU A 139 -12.03 5.34 13.81
C GLU A 139 -11.49 6.48 14.65
N LYS A 140 -12.37 7.10 15.42
CA LYS A 140 -12.01 8.18 16.33
C LYS A 140 -11.52 7.61 17.66
N GLN A 141 -10.24 7.83 17.94
CA GLN A 141 -9.61 7.51 19.22
C GLN A 141 -9.16 8.80 19.90
N GLY A 142 -9.90 9.22 20.94
CA GLY A 142 -9.74 10.54 21.54
C GLY A 142 -10.02 11.65 20.53
N ASN A 143 -9.01 12.48 20.27
CA ASN A 143 -9.09 13.57 19.28
C ASN A 143 -8.54 13.20 17.90
N ASN A 144 -8.02 11.98 17.73
CA ASN A 144 -7.36 11.54 16.49
C ASN A 144 -8.25 10.58 15.70
N TRP A 145 -8.10 10.59 14.38
CA TRP A 145 -8.63 9.55 13.50
C TRP A 145 -7.52 8.53 13.23
N VAL A 146 -7.83 7.25 13.38
CA VAL A 146 -6.88 6.15 13.25
C VAL A 146 -7.36 5.22 12.16
N LEU A 147 -6.43 4.77 11.31
CA LEU A 147 -6.69 3.73 10.32
C LEU A 147 -6.39 2.38 10.96
N LEU A 148 -7.40 1.51 11.03
CA LEU A 148 -7.24 0.16 11.57
C LEU A 148 -7.12 -0.85 10.44
N GLY A 149 -6.01 -1.57 10.36
CA GLY A 149 -5.73 -2.48 9.26
C GLY A 149 -6.80 -3.57 9.08
N GLU A 150 -7.28 -4.13 10.18
CA GLU A 150 -8.36 -5.16 10.21
C GLU A 150 -9.68 -4.72 9.56
N LYS A 151 -9.95 -3.40 9.50
CA LYS A 151 -11.14 -2.83 8.86
C LYS A 151 -10.91 -2.38 7.43
N ASN A 152 -9.67 -2.48 6.96
CA ASN A 152 -9.19 -1.90 5.70
C ASN A 152 -8.37 -2.90 4.89
N LEU A 153 -8.78 -4.18 4.89
CA LEU A 153 -8.07 -5.27 4.20
C LEU A 153 -7.88 -5.00 2.71
N GLU A 154 -8.83 -4.34 2.04
CA GLU A 154 -8.68 -3.97 0.63
C GLU A 154 -7.57 -2.95 0.41
N LEU A 155 -7.42 -1.97 1.30
CA LEU A 155 -6.30 -1.02 1.24
C LEU A 155 -4.98 -1.77 1.46
N ILE A 156 -4.92 -2.69 2.43
CA ILE A 156 -3.73 -3.52 2.67
C ILE A 156 -3.37 -4.34 1.43
N SER A 157 -4.34 -5.00 0.81
CA SER A 157 -4.15 -5.76 -0.44
C SER A 157 -3.61 -4.86 -1.56
N ILE A 158 -4.15 -3.65 -1.73
CA ILE A 158 -3.62 -2.65 -2.68
C ILE A 158 -2.15 -2.31 -2.38
N LEU A 159 -1.79 -2.16 -1.10
CA LEU A 159 -0.41 -1.85 -0.68
C LEU A 159 0.56 -3.04 -0.83
N THR A 160 0.08 -4.25 -1.15
CA THR A 160 0.97 -5.33 -1.61
C THR A 160 1.35 -5.19 -3.08
N LEU A 161 0.71 -4.28 -3.81
CA LEU A 161 0.84 -4.09 -5.25
C LEU A 161 0.52 -5.37 -6.06
N GLY A 162 -0.33 -6.24 -5.52
CA GLY A 162 -0.74 -7.50 -6.16
C GLY A 162 0.23 -8.66 -5.93
N LEU A 163 1.20 -8.54 -5.03
CA LEU A 163 2.06 -9.65 -4.62
C LEU A 163 1.36 -10.68 -3.71
N ASP A 164 0.15 -10.37 -3.25
CA ASP A 164 -0.72 -11.24 -2.46
C ASP A 164 -1.65 -12.14 -3.29
N LYS A 165 -1.63 -11.99 -4.63
CA LYS A 165 -2.49 -12.71 -5.58
C LYS A 165 -1.90 -14.03 -6.07
#